data_AF-A0A4P9YS30-F1
#
_entry.id   AF-A0A4P9YS30-F1
#
_cell.length_a   1.000
_cell.length_b   1.000
_cell.length_c   1.000
_cell.angle_alpha   90.00
_cell.angle_beta   90.00
_cell.angle_gamma   90.00
#
_symmetry.space_group_name_H-M   'P 1'
#
loop_
_entity.id
_entity.type
_entity.pdbx_description
1 polymer ?
#
loop_
_entity_poly.entity_id
_entity_poly.type
_entity_poly.pdbx_seq_one_letter_code
_entity_poly.pdbx_strand_id
1 'polypeptide(L)'
;GLPRNDREGYLYHLHQKPVPANGNCTETAGHLDPFHVNPAPGKHYPCDPHDPRTCEVGDLSGKHGRLQPTDPEGRSWLTDATPMTFLDPQLDWSNQPEVSIFYGRSVVIHRPSDSTRYTCANLVE
;
A
#
# COMPACT_ATOMS: atom_id res chain seq x y z
N GLY A 1 13.88 -1.62 -7.91
CA GLY A 1 13.20 -0.86 -8.98
C GLY A 1 11.91 -1.55 -9.39
N LEU A 2 11.11 -0.87 -10.20
CA LEU A 2 9.79 -1.25 -10.69
C LEU A 2 9.87 -1.71 -12.16
N PRO A 3 9.15 -2.77 -12.59
CA PRO A 3 9.13 -3.22 -13.98
C PRO A 3 8.42 -2.27 -14.97
N ARG A 4 8.80 -2.45 -16.24
CA ARG A 4 8.62 -1.56 -17.40
C ARG A 4 7.18 -1.31 -17.91
N ASN A 5 6.24 -2.23 -17.69
CA ASN A 5 4.95 -2.22 -18.42
C ASN A 5 3.78 -1.59 -17.65
N ASP A 6 4.07 -0.93 -16.52
CA ASP A 6 3.07 -0.55 -15.53
C ASP A 6 2.88 0.97 -15.50
N ARG A 7 2.46 1.53 -16.65
CA ARG A 7 2.23 2.98 -16.85
C ARG A 7 1.16 3.58 -15.93
N GLU A 8 0.31 2.72 -15.37
CA GLU A 8 -0.77 3.14 -14.49
C GLU A 8 -0.31 3.41 -13.05
N GLY A 9 0.97 3.14 -12.74
CA GLY A 9 1.56 3.29 -11.41
C GLY A 9 1.23 2.11 -10.48
N TYR A 10 2.11 1.87 -9.51
CA TYR A 10 1.99 0.74 -8.58
C TYR A 10 1.10 1.13 -7.40
N LEU A 11 0.25 0.18 -7.00
CA LEU A 11 -0.48 0.33 -5.75
C LEU A 11 0.44 -0.01 -4.59
N TYR A 12 0.21 0.61 -3.44
CA TYR A 12 0.93 0.36 -2.21
C TYR A 12 -0.01 0.53 -1.02
N HIS A 13 -0.01 -0.48 -0.15
CA HIS A 13 -0.93 -0.53 0.98
C HIS A 13 -0.21 -1.00 2.23
N LEU A 14 -0.72 -0.58 3.39
CA LEU A 14 -0.39 -1.23 4.66
C LEU A 14 -1.22 -2.51 4.80
N HIS A 15 -0.58 -3.57 5.24
CA HIS A 15 -1.18 -4.89 5.41
C HIS A 15 -1.19 -5.33 6.88
N GLN A 16 -2.16 -6.16 7.22
CA GLN A 16 -2.50 -6.54 8.61
C GLN A 16 -1.41 -7.30 9.36
N LYS A 17 -0.56 -8.06 8.64
CA LYS A 17 0.47 -8.91 9.25
C LYS A 17 1.88 -8.49 8.81
N PRO A 18 2.91 -8.79 9.61
CA PRO A 18 4.28 -8.63 9.17
C PRO A 18 4.59 -9.59 8.02
N VAL A 19 5.60 -9.24 7.24
CA VAL A 19 6.26 -10.15 6.29
C VAL A 19 6.93 -11.27 7.09
N PRO A 20 6.58 -12.55 6.84
CA PRO A 20 7.22 -13.71 7.47
C PRO A 20 8.70 -13.83 7.07
N ALA A 21 9.45 -14.64 7.81
CA ALA A 21 10.89 -14.86 7.57
C ALA A 21 11.22 -15.41 6.16
N ASN A 22 10.27 -16.09 5.50
CA ASN A 22 10.42 -16.59 4.14
C ASN A 22 10.17 -15.51 3.05
N GLY A 23 9.84 -14.27 3.44
CA GLY A 23 9.57 -13.17 2.51
C GLY A 23 8.25 -13.28 1.74
N ASN A 24 7.37 -14.22 2.09
CA ASN A 24 6.14 -14.45 1.34
C ASN A 24 5.13 -13.31 1.56
N CYS A 25 5.03 -12.39 0.60
CA CYS A 25 4.10 -11.27 0.68
C CYS A 25 2.64 -11.70 0.79
N THR A 26 2.24 -12.91 0.38
CA THR A 26 0.86 -13.39 0.50
C THR A 26 0.44 -13.57 1.97
N GLU A 27 1.39 -13.85 2.85
CA GLU A 27 1.14 -14.09 4.28
C GLU A 27 0.95 -12.80 5.08
N THR A 28 1.12 -11.62 4.48
CA THR A 28 0.82 -10.32 5.12
C THR A 28 -0.70 -10.09 5.29
N ALA A 29 -1.54 -11.03 4.84
CA ALA A 29 -3.01 -10.99 4.89
C ALA A 29 -3.61 -9.83 4.08
N GLY A 30 -4.82 -9.37 4.41
CA GLY A 30 -5.50 -8.28 3.71
C GLY A 30 -4.93 -6.90 4.03
N HIS A 31 -5.51 -5.87 3.41
CA HIS A 31 -5.21 -4.48 3.72
C HIS A 31 -5.59 -4.15 5.17
N LEU A 32 -4.90 -3.20 5.77
CA LEU A 32 -5.19 -2.72 7.11
C LEU A 32 -6.48 -1.87 7.10
N ASP A 33 -7.59 -2.49 7.49
CA ASP A 33 -8.91 -1.86 7.56
C ASP A 33 -9.58 -2.08 8.93
N PRO A 34 -9.13 -1.37 9.98
CA PRO A 34 -9.69 -1.52 11.33
C PRO A 34 -11.14 -1.03 11.45
N PHE A 35 -11.62 -0.22 10.49
CA PHE A 35 -12.97 0.34 10.49
C PHE A 35 -13.93 -0.40 9.55
N HIS A 36 -13.45 -1.42 8.85
CA HIS A 36 -14.23 -2.24 7.93
C HIS A 36 -14.99 -1.40 6.88
N VAL A 37 -14.36 -0.35 6.37
CA VAL A 37 -14.97 0.53 5.37
C VAL A 37 -15.04 -0.13 3.99
N ASN A 38 -14.25 -1.17 3.74
CA ASN A 38 -14.35 -1.98 2.53
C ASN A 38 -15.42 -3.08 2.67
N PRO A 39 -16.57 -2.99 1.97
CA PRO A 39 -17.78 -3.77 2.27
C PRO A 39 -17.79 -5.23 1.74
N ALA A 40 -16.61 -5.79 1.45
CA ALA A 40 -16.33 -7.11 0.87
C ALA A 40 -16.29 -7.15 -0.68
N PRO A 41 -15.65 -8.18 -1.28
CA PRO A 41 -15.46 -8.29 -2.72
C PRO A 41 -16.76 -8.21 -3.53
N GLY A 42 -16.70 -7.54 -4.68
CA GLY A 42 -17.85 -7.39 -5.59
C GLY A 42 -18.82 -6.26 -5.21
N LYS A 43 -18.56 -5.55 -4.11
CA LYS A 43 -19.27 -4.32 -3.77
C LYS A 43 -18.43 -3.09 -4.08
N HIS A 44 -19.12 -1.95 -4.22
CA HIS A 44 -18.47 -0.66 -4.41
C HIS A 44 -17.63 -0.30 -3.18
N TYR A 45 -16.32 -0.15 -3.37
CA TYR A 45 -15.41 0.34 -2.36
C TYR A 45 -15.48 1.88 -2.32
N PRO A 46 -15.85 2.50 -1.18
CA PRO A 46 -16.26 3.90 -1.16
C PRO A 46 -15.12 4.92 -1.03
N CYS A 47 -13.87 4.52 -1.27
CA CYS A 47 -12.72 5.40 -1.07
C CYS A 47 -12.77 6.64 -1.97
N ASP A 48 -12.78 7.81 -1.33
CA ASP A 48 -12.64 9.13 -1.94
C ASP A 48 -11.37 9.80 -1.39
N PRO A 49 -10.38 10.16 -2.23
CA PRO A 49 -9.19 10.88 -1.78
C PRO A 49 -9.49 12.24 -1.14
N HIS A 50 -10.65 12.86 -1.40
CA HIS A 50 -11.08 14.11 -0.75
C HIS A 50 -11.74 13.88 0.61
N ASP A 51 -12.14 12.65 0.92
CA ASP A 51 -12.56 12.21 2.26
C ASP A 51 -11.86 10.89 2.64
N PRO A 52 -10.56 10.94 3.02
CA PRO A 52 -9.74 9.75 3.29
C PRO A 52 -10.32 8.77 4.31
N ARG A 53 -11.27 9.23 5.16
CA ARG A 53 -11.98 8.39 6.14
C ARG A 53 -12.87 7.33 5.49
N THR A 54 -13.19 7.48 4.21
CA THR A 54 -13.94 6.51 3.40
C THR A 54 -13.06 5.40 2.83
N CYS A 55 -11.73 5.57 2.90
CA CYS A 55 -10.74 4.60 2.44
C CYS A 55 -10.29 3.70 3.61
N GLU A 56 -9.88 2.48 3.30
CA GLU A 56 -9.17 1.62 4.26
C GLU A 56 -7.96 2.40 4.81
N VAL A 57 -7.66 2.25 6.10
CA VAL A 57 -6.55 3.01 6.69
C VAL A 57 -5.23 2.67 6.00
N GLY A 58 -5.06 1.42 5.56
CA GLY A 58 -3.92 0.97 4.79
C GLY A 58 -3.94 1.34 3.31
N ASP A 59 -5.02 1.89 2.75
CA ASP A 59 -5.11 2.21 1.32
C ASP A 59 -4.44 3.56 0.99
N LEU A 60 -3.12 3.55 0.94
CA LEU A 60 -2.35 4.76 0.67
C LEU A 60 -2.44 5.21 -0.79
N SER A 61 -2.59 4.26 -1.72
CA SER A 61 -2.73 4.57 -3.15
C SER A 61 -4.07 5.23 -3.49
N GLY A 62 -5.17 4.77 -2.90
CA GLY A 62 -6.48 5.39 -3.05
C GLY A 62 -6.51 6.81 -2.46
N LYS A 63 -5.83 7.03 -1.34
CA LYS A 63 -5.76 8.33 -0.66
C LYS A 63 -4.82 9.34 -1.32
N HIS A 64 -3.62 8.91 -1.72
CA HIS A 64 -2.51 9.82 -2.05
C HIS A 64 -1.98 9.65 -3.48
N GLY A 65 -2.60 8.79 -4.28
CA GLY A 65 -2.16 8.46 -5.63
C GLY A 65 -1.15 7.31 -5.68
N ARG A 66 -0.90 6.79 -6.88
CA ARG A 66 -0.07 5.60 -7.12
C ARG A 66 1.41 5.92 -7.24
N LEU A 67 2.29 4.96 -6.92
CA LEU A 67 3.73 5.08 -7.15
C LEU A 67 4.03 5.07 -8.65
N GLN A 68 4.45 6.22 -9.18
CA GLN A 68 4.76 6.35 -10.60
C GLN A 68 6.22 6.00 -10.89
N PRO A 69 6.52 5.22 -11.94
CA PRO A 69 7.89 5.01 -12.39
C PRO A 69 8.56 6.34 -12.83
N THR A 70 9.86 6.50 -12.60
CA THR A 70 10.61 7.68 -13.09
C THR A 70 10.81 7.67 -14.61
N ASP A 71 10.63 6.51 -15.25
CA ASP A 71 10.65 6.34 -16.71
C ASP A 71 9.35 5.67 -17.18
N PRO A 72 8.22 6.41 -17.24
CA PRO A 72 6.91 5.86 -17.60
C PRO A 72 6.83 5.42 -19.07
N GLU A 73 7.74 5.89 -19.92
CA GLU A 73 7.89 5.43 -21.30
C GLU A 73 8.50 4.02 -21.37
N GLY A 74 9.06 3.54 -20.25
CA GLY A 74 9.67 2.23 -20.15
C GLY A 74 10.85 2.13 -21.11
N ARG A 75 11.80 3.04 -21.11
CA ARG A 75 13.04 2.89 -21.88
C ARG A 75 14.02 1.97 -21.15
N SER A 76 13.96 1.92 -19.81
CA SER A 76 14.68 0.98 -18.96
C SER A 76 13.84 -0.23 -18.55
N TRP A 77 14.48 -1.39 -18.36
CA TRP A 77 13.86 -2.61 -17.82
C TRP A 77 13.53 -2.52 -16.33
N LEU A 78 14.24 -1.64 -15.62
CA LEU A 78 14.07 -1.36 -14.20
C LEU A 78 14.14 0.15 -14.00
N THR A 79 13.17 0.71 -13.30
CA THR A 79 13.10 2.15 -12.99
C THR A 79 12.86 2.35 -11.49
N ASP A 80 13.13 3.55 -11.00
CA ASP A 80 12.80 3.92 -9.62
C ASP A 80 11.37 4.44 -9.54
N ALA A 81 10.84 4.57 -8.32
CA ALA A 81 9.61 5.31 -8.10
C ALA A 81 9.93 6.81 -8.04
N THR A 82 9.07 7.63 -8.63
CA THR A 82 9.07 9.08 -8.42
C THR A 82 8.82 9.33 -6.92
N PRO A 83 9.69 10.10 -6.24
CA PRO A 83 9.50 10.40 -4.82
C PRO A 83 8.15 11.08 -4.56
N MET A 84 7.47 10.67 -3.49
CA MET A 84 6.19 11.23 -3.07
C MET A 84 6.25 11.56 -1.58
N THR A 85 5.54 12.60 -1.16
CA THR A 85 5.43 12.98 0.25
C THR A 85 4.02 13.50 0.49
N PHE A 86 3.39 13.00 1.55
CA PHE A 86 2.03 13.35 1.94
C PHE A 86 1.87 13.23 3.45
N LEU A 87 0.83 13.84 3.99
CA LEU A 87 0.41 13.70 5.38
C LEU A 87 -0.86 12.84 5.42
N ASP A 88 -0.84 11.76 6.21
CA ASP A 88 -2.00 10.90 6.40
C ASP A 88 -2.42 10.91 7.89
N PRO A 89 -3.52 11.57 8.25
CA PRO A 89 -3.93 11.72 9.64
C PRO A 89 -4.49 10.43 10.26
N GLN A 90 -4.78 9.40 9.46
CA GLN A 90 -5.20 8.09 9.98
C GLN A 90 -4.00 7.21 10.35
N LEU A 91 -2.78 7.60 9.95
CA LEU A 91 -1.56 6.89 10.25
C LEU A 91 -0.90 7.43 11.53
N ASP A 92 -1.43 7.00 12.68
CA ASP A 92 -0.86 7.40 13.97
C ASP A 92 0.32 6.50 14.38
N TRP A 93 1.50 7.11 14.55
CA TRP A 93 2.67 6.43 15.08
C TRP A 93 2.76 6.69 16.59
N SER A 94 2.63 5.63 17.36
CA SER A 94 2.83 5.66 18.80
C SER A 94 3.96 4.72 19.21
N ASN A 95 4.74 5.11 20.21
CA ASN A 95 5.75 4.26 20.84
C ASN A 95 5.12 3.23 21.80
N GLN A 96 3.79 3.21 21.91
CA GLN A 96 3.02 2.16 22.57
C GLN A 96 2.50 1.17 21.51
N PRO A 97 3.07 -0.05 21.43
CA PRO A 97 2.70 -1.06 20.43
C PRO A 97 1.21 -1.35 20.34
N GLU A 98 0.51 -1.28 21.48
CA GLU A 98 -0.93 -1.52 21.61
C GLU A 98 -1.83 -0.50 20.90
N VAL A 99 -1.32 0.70 20.65
CA VAL A 99 -2.07 1.79 19.99
C VAL A 99 -1.48 2.19 18.64
N SER A 100 -0.24 1.80 18.34
CA SER A 100 0.40 2.11 17.06
C SER A 100 -0.23 1.33 15.91
N ILE A 101 -0.65 2.05 14.87
CA ILE A 101 -1.22 1.41 13.67
C ILE A 101 -0.16 0.66 12.85
N PHE A 102 1.12 0.95 13.08
CA PHE A 102 2.25 0.41 12.33
C PHE A 102 2.83 -0.86 12.95
N TYR A 103 2.61 -1.11 14.25
CA TYR A 103 3.27 -2.21 14.95
C TYR A 103 2.83 -3.58 14.41
N GLY A 104 3.79 -4.42 14.03
CA GLY A 104 3.52 -5.74 13.48
C GLY A 104 2.76 -5.69 12.15
N ARG A 105 3.02 -4.67 11.33
CA ARG A 105 2.45 -4.50 9.99
C ARG A 105 3.52 -4.51 8.92
N SER A 106 3.07 -4.51 7.68
CA SER A 106 3.92 -4.45 6.50
C SER A 106 3.37 -3.47 5.49
N VAL A 107 4.23 -2.99 4.61
CA VAL A 107 3.83 -2.36 3.35
C VAL A 107 3.96 -3.36 2.22
N VAL A 108 2.98 -3.40 1.32
CA VAL A 108 3.00 -4.24 0.12
C VAL A 108 2.83 -3.34 -1.09
N ILE A 109 3.66 -3.54 -2.11
CA ILE A 109 3.53 -2.90 -3.42
C ILE A 109 2.90 -3.93 -4.37
N HIS A 110 1.89 -3.53 -5.13
CA HIS A 110 1.20 -4.38 -6.10
C HIS A 110 1.43 -3.88 -7.52
N ARG A 111 1.48 -4.83 -8.47
CA ARG A 111 1.48 -4.50 -9.89
C ARG A 111 0.11 -3.94 -10.31
N PRO A 112 0.06 -2.87 -11.11
CA PRO A 112 -1.22 -2.34 -11.60
C PRO A 112 -1.96 -3.31 -12.52
N SER A 113 -1.26 -4.17 -13.27
CA SER A 113 -1.87 -5.05 -14.26
C SER A 113 -2.87 -6.06 -13.69
N ASP A 114 -2.61 -6.56 -12.48
CA ASP A 114 -3.33 -7.70 -11.89
C ASP A 114 -3.47 -7.62 -10.37
N SER A 115 -3.00 -6.54 -9.74
CA SER A 115 -2.94 -6.38 -8.28
C SER A 115 -2.10 -7.45 -7.57
N THR A 116 -1.26 -8.20 -8.28
CA THR A 116 -0.37 -9.19 -7.66
C THR A 116 0.65 -8.47 -6.77
N ARG A 117 0.89 -9.02 -5.58
CA ARG A 117 1.91 -8.53 -4.63
C ARG A 117 3.29 -8.63 -5.28
N TYR A 118 3.89 -7.49 -5.60
CA TYR A 118 5.20 -7.39 -6.25
C TYR A 118 6.32 -7.57 -5.24
N THR A 119 6.27 -6.81 -4.15
CA THR A 119 7.24 -6.85 -3.05
C THR A 119 6.59 -6.35 -1.76
N CYS A 120 7.21 -6.62 -0.62
CA CYS A 120 6.72 -6.22 0.68
C CYS A 120 7.87 -6.04 1.67
N ALA A 121 7.63 -5.24 2.71
CA ALA A 121 8.60 -4.99 3.77
C ALA A 121 7.89 -4.80 5.13
N ASN A 122 8.57 -5.19 6.20
CA ASN A 122 8.12 -4.91 7.57
C ASN A 122 8.27 -3.43 7.91
N LEU A 123 7.31 -2.90 8.67
CA LEU A 123 7.43 -1.60 9.31
C LEU A 123 8.15 -1.81 10.64
N VAL A 124 9.30 -1.16 10.78
CA VAL A 124 10.20 -1.27 11.95
C VAL A 124 10.44 0.12 12.54
N GLU A 125 10.76 0.16 13.82
CA GLU A 125 11.26 1.35 14.52
C GLU A 125 12.76 1.54 14.28
#